data_AF-A0A3E0VPR0-F1
#
_entry.id   AF-A0A3E0VPR0-F1
#
_cell.length_a   1.000
_cell.length_b   1.000
_cell.length_c   1.000
_cell.angle_alpha   90.00
_cell.angle_beta   90.00
_cell.angle_gamma   90.00
#
_symmetry.space_group_name_H-M   'P 1'
#
loop_
_entity.id
_entity.type
_entity.pdbx_description
1 polymer ?
#
loop_
_entity_poly.entity_id
_entity_poly.type
_entity_poly.pdbx_seq_one_letter_code
_entity_poly.pdbx_strand_id
1 'polypeptide(L)'
;MILTVHSSCLQRRRGPVRACCSRQYPKLTHEGDWDEVFEVVKRATEAVGAFGSRVSLVLKADIRPGYTGELTAKLDRLEQALGE
;
A
#
# COMPACT_ATOMS: atom_id res chain seq x y z
N MET A 1 0.86 14.02 0.96
CA MET A 1 -0.18 12.96 0.78
C MET A 1 0.31 11.69 1.47
N ILE A 2 -0.56 10.94 2.16
CA ILE A 2 -0.23 9.63 2.73
C ILE A 2 -0.94 8.54 1.92
N LEU A 3 -0.19 7.63 1.30
CA LEU A 3 -0.74 6.50 0.59
C LEU A 3 -0.41 5.20 1.32
N THR A 4 -1.45 4.42 1.56
CA THR A 4 -1.37 3.03 2.00
C THR A 4 -1.67 2.12 0.82
N VAL A 5 -0.78 1.16 0.59
CA VAL A 5 -0.91 0.16 -0.48
C VAL A 5 -1.00 -1.24 0.12
N HIS A 6 -2.00 -2.00 -0.30
CA HIS A 6 -2.06 -3.44 -0.13
C HIS A 6 -2.03 -4.10 -1.50
N SER A 7 -1.06 -5.00 -1.71
CA SER A 7 -0.95 -5.76 -2.94
C SER A 7 -1.11 -7.25 -2.68
N SER A 8 -1.84 -7.93 -3.56
CA SER A 8 -1.89 -9.39 -3.63
C SER A 8 -1.60 -9.86 -5.05
N CYS A 9 -0.78 -10.90 -5.16
CA CYS A 9 -0.58 -11.61 -6.42
C CYS A 9 -1.69 -12.66 -6.55
N LEU A 10 -2.48 -12.59 -7.63
CA LEU A 10 -3.50 -13.60 -7.92
C LEU A 10 -3.04 -14.46 -9.10
N GLN A 11 -2.47 -15.63 -8.80
CA GLN A 11 -2.24 -16.67 -9.80
C GLN A 11 -3.44 -17.62 -9.81
N ARG A 12 -4.22 -17.59 -10.90
CA ARG A 12 -5.16 -18.68 -11.23
C ARG A 12 -4.37 -19.81 -11.89
N ARG A 13 -3.98 -20.84 -11.13
CA ARG A 13 -3.60 -22.12 -11.75
C ARG A 13 -4.88 -22.80 -12.26
N ARG A 14 -4.92 -23.19 -13.54
CA ARG A 14 -6.00 -24.02 -14.08
C ARG A 14 -5.91 -25.41 -13.43
N GLY A 15 -6.87 -25.80 -12.58
CA GLY A 15 -6.91 -27.12 -11.93
C GLY A 15 -7.98 -27.23 -10.82
N PRO A 16 -8.39 -28.45 -10.40
CA PRO A 16 -9.68 -28.66 -9.73
C PRO A 16 -9.77 -28.12 -8.31
N VAL A 17 -8.75 -28.25 -7.46
CA VAL A 17 -8.74 -27.63 -6.13
C VAL A 17 -7.29 -27.55 -5.63
N ARG A 18 -6.78 -26.34 -5.33
CA ARG A 18 -5.94 -25.99 -4.15
C ARG A 18 -5.20 -24.66 -4.37
N ALA A 19 -5.49 -23.72 -3.45
CA ALA A 19 -4.86 -22.44 -3.18
C ALA A 19 -4.54 -21.53 -4.38
N CYS A 20 -5.39 -20.53 -4.60
CA CYS A 20 -4.89 -19.25 -5.09
C CYS A 20 -3.81 -18.83 -4.09
N CYS A 21 -2.54 -18.76 -4.50
CA CYS A 21 -1.46 -18.36 -3.62
C CYS A 21 -1.68 -16.87 -3.31
N SER A 22 -2.55 -16.56 -2.35
CA SER A 22 -2.80 -15.21 -1.86
C SER A 22 -1.64 -14.82 -0.95
N ARG A 23 -0.44 -14.79 -1.51
CA ARG A 23 0.71 -14.27 -0.78
C ARG A 23 0.46 -12.78 -0.60
N GLN A 24 0.03 -12.43 0.61
CA GLN A 24 -0.14 -11.05 1.02
C GLN A 24 1.27 -10.46 1.15
N TYR A 25 1.58 -9.44 0.36
CA TYR A 25 2.80 -8.68 0.56
C TYR A 25 2.59 -7.70 1.72
N PRO A 26 3.65 -7.34 2.46
CA PRO A 26 3.56 -6.38 3.55
C PRO A 26 2.93 -5.08 3.07
N LYS A 27 2.11 -4.48 3.93
CA LYS A 27 1.49 -3.19 3.71
C LYS A 27 2.57 -2.12 3.60
N LEU A 28 2.48 -1.28 2.58
CA LEU A 28 3.38 -0.15 2.37
C LEU A 28 2.65 1.15 2.68
N THR A 29 3.23 1.99 3.52
CA THR A 29 2.73 3.34 3.82
C THR A 29 3.80 4.35 3.45
N HIS A 30 3.49 5.29 2.55
CA HIS A 30 4.39 6.36 2.13
C HIS A 30 3.74 7.73 2.26
N GLU A 31 4.54 8.70 2.67
CA GLU A 31 4.20 10.12 2.65
C GLU A 31 5.08 10.83 1.62
N GLY A 32 4.47 11.66 0.77
CA GLY A 32 5.19 12.39 -0.26
C GLY A 32 4.23 13.14 -1.19
N ASP A 33 4.78 13.62 -2.30
CA ASP A 33 4.00 14.20 -3.39
C ASP A 33 3.31 13.11 -4.23
N TRP A 34 2.34 13.50 -5.05
CA TRP A 34 1.60 12.62 -5.94
C TRP A 34 2.53 11.77 -6.82
N ASP A 35 3.42 12.43 -7.56
CA ASP A 35 4.28 11.75 -8.52
C ASP A 35 5.29 10.81 -7.85
N GLU A 36 5.89 11.25 -6.74
CA GLU A 36 6.84 10.45 -5.95
C GLU A 36 6.19 9.16 -5.44
N VAL A 37 5.02 9.27 -4.84
CA VAL A 37 4.33 8.14 -4.22
C VAL A 37 3.84 7.15 -5.28
N PHE A 38 3.31 7.64 -6.40
CA PHE A 38 2.85 6.76 -7.49
C PHE A 38 4.00 6.09 -8.24
N GLU A 39 5.17 6.72 -8.31
CA GLU A 39 6.37 6.07 -8.84
C GLU A 39 6.79 4.86 -7.99
N VAL A 40 6.70 4.96 -6.66
CA VAL A 40 6.96 3.81 -5.78
C VAL A 40 5.91 2.71 -5.96
N VAL A 41 4.63 3.06 -6.08
CA VAL A 41 3.55 2.10 -6.33
C VAL A 41 3.79 1.35 -7.64
N LYS A 42 4.20 2.07 -8.69
CA LYS A 42 4.52 1.47 -9.99
C LYS A 42 5.65 0.45 -9.87
N ARG A 43 6.78 0.82 -9.26
CA ARG A 43 7.92 -0.08 -9.05
C ARG A 43 7.55 -1.31 -8.23
N ALA A 44 6.76 -1.13 -7.17
CA ALA A 44 6.26 -2.24 -6.37
C ALA A 44 5.35 -3.17 -7.19
N THR A 45 4.50 -2.61 -8.05
CA THR A 45 3.61 -3.37 -8.92
C THR A 45 4.37 -4.18 -9.97
N GLU A 46 5.39 -3.59 -10.59
CA GLU A 46 6.27 -4.27 -11.56
C GLU A 46 7.03 -5.43 -10.88
N ALA A 47 7.58 -5.19 -9.68
CA ALA A 47 8.27 -6.22 -8.90
C ALA A 47 7.34 -7.40 -8.55
N VAL A 48 6.10 -7.14 -8.15
CA VAL A 48 5.12 -8.19 -7.85
C VAL A 48 4.64 -8.89 -9.14
N GLY A 49 4.57 -8.16 -10.26
CA GLY A 49 4.18 -8.68 -11.57
C GLY A 49 5.06 -9.82 -12.07
N ALA A 50 6.33 -9.87 -11.66
CA ALA A 50 7.23 -10.99 -11.96
C ALA A 50 6.75 -12.33 -11.37
N PHE A 51 5.90 -12.31 -10.34
CA PHE A 51 5.45 -13.51 -9.62
C PHE A 51 4.07 -14.01 -10.05
N GLY A 52 3.33 -13.33 -10.93
CA GLY A 52 2.06 -13.83 -11.41
C GLY A 52 1.39 -13.02 -12.52
N SER A 53 0.38 -13.62 -13.16
CA SER A 53 -0.29 -13.02 -14.32
C SER A 53 -1.21 -11.84 -13.99
N ARG A 54 -1.49 -11.60 -12.70
CA ARG A 54 -2.31 -10.50 -12.23
C ARG A 54 -1.85 -10.01 -10.86
N VAL A 55 -1.66 -8.69 -10.77
CA VAL A 55 -1.48 -7.97 -9.51
C VAL A 55 -2.78 -7.26 -9.17
N SER A 56 -3.26 -7.42 -7.94
CA SER A 56 -4.39 -6.66 -7.41
C SER A 56 -3.87 -5.65 -6.40
N LEU A 57 -4.25 -4.39 -6.54
CA LEU A 57 -3.86 -3.30 -5.64
C LEU A 57 -5.11 -2.75 -4.95
N VAL A 58 -5.00 -2.50 -3.65
CA VAL A 58 -5.94 -1.68 -2.88
C VAL A 58 -5.16 -0.49 -2.36
N LEU A 59 -5.56 0.69 -2.82
CA LEU A 59 -4.93 1.96 -2.52
C LEU A 59 -5.85 2.78 -1.62
N LYS A 60 -5.32 3.28 -0.50
CA LYS A 60 -6.00 4.25 0.36
C LYS A 60 -5.12 5.49 0.48
N ALA A 61 -5.57 6.59 -0.10
CA ALA A 61 -4.86 7.87 -0.09
C ALA A 61 -5.55 8.86 0.85
N ASP A 62 -4.78 9.49 1.72
CA ASP A 62 -5.17 10.65 2.51
C ASP A 62 -4.46 11.89 1.95
N ILE A 63 -5.22 12.80 1.36
CA ILE A 63 -4.72 13.99 0.66
C ILE A 63 -5.24 15.22 1.41
N ARG A 64 -4.33 15.96 2.02
CA ARG A 64 -4.61 17.19 2.77
C ARG A 64 -3.67 18.30 2.30
N PRO A 65 -4.13 19.26 1.50
CA PRO A 65 -3.29 20.36 1.02
C PRO A 65 -2.76 21.20 2.18
N GLY A 66 -1.48 21.61 2.12
CA GLY A 66 -0.87 22.48 3.12
C GLY A 66 -0.35 21.79 4.39
N TYR A 67 -0.40 20.46 4.46
CA TYR A 67 0.11 19.68 5.59
C TYR A 67 1.20 18.70 5.15
N THR A 68 2.25 18.59 5.96
CA THR A 68 3.43 17.71 5.75
C THR A 68 3.85 17.08 7.09
N GLY A 69 4.46 15.90 7.05
CA GLY A 69 4.84 15.17 8.27
C GLY A 69 3.62 14.57 8.99
N GLU A 70 2.53 14.35 8.25
CA GLU A 70 1.25 13.94 8.81
C GLU A 70 1.25 12.48 9.32
N LEU A 71 2.21 11.65 8.89
CA LEU A 71 2.37 10.32 9.47
C LEU A 71 2.70 10.40 10.96
N THR A 72 3.68 11.22 11.32
CA THR A 72 4.09 11.44 12.71
C THR A 72 3.06 12.30 13.43
N ALA A 73 2.61 13.40 12.81
CA ALA A 73 1.68 14.31 13.46
C ALA A 73 0.32 13.67 13.80
N LYS A 74 -0.11 12.61 13.09
CA LYS A 74 -1.30 11.84 13.46
C LYS A 74 -1.09 10.97 14.70
N LEU A 75 0.11 10.42 14.87
CA LEU A 75 0.48 9.69 16.09
C LEU A 75 0.57 10.65 17.27
N ASP A 76 1.28 11.77 17.11
CA ASP A 76 1.43 12.76 18.18
C ASP A 76 0.06 13.27 18.69
N ARG A 77 -0.87 13.57 17.78
CA ARG A 77 -2.23 14.00 18.16
C ARG A 77 -3.03 12.89 18.85
N LEU A 78 -2.80 11.63 18.47
CA LEU A 78 -3.43 10.48 19.10
C LEU A 78 -2.88 10.27 20.52
N GLU A 79 -1.55 10.25 20.67
CA GLU A 79 -0.86 10.09 21.96
C GLU A 79 -1.28 11.20 22.94
N GLN A 80 -1.30 12.45 22.48
CA GLN A 80 -1.82 13.57 23.27
C GLN A 80 -3.28 13.39 23.71
N ALA A 81 -4.14 12.85 22.83
CA ALA A 81 -5.55 12.61 23.15
C ALA A 81 -5.74 11.43 24.13
N LEU A 82 -4.82 10.47 24.12
CA LEU A 82 -4.77 9.35 25.07
C LEU A 82 -4.13 9.75 26.40
N GLY A 83 -3.41 10.88 26.44
CA GLY A 83 -2.70 11.36 27.63
C GLY A 83 -1.42 10.58 27.92
N GLU A 84 -0.84 9.97 26.89
CA GLU A 84 0.46 9.28 26.93
C GLU A 84 1.61 10.22 26.54
#